data_AF-A0A939K9E8-F1
#
_entry.id   AF-A0A939K9E8-F1
#
_cell.length_a   1.000
_cell.length_b   1.000
_cell.length_c   1.000
_cell.angle_alpha   90.00
_cell.angle_beta   90.00
_cell.angle_gamma   90.00
#
_symmetry.space_group_name_H-M   'P 1'
#
loop_
_entity.id
_entity.type
_entity.pdbx_description
1 polymer ?
#
loop_
_entity_poly.entity_id
_entity_poly.type
_entity_poly.pdbx_seq_one_letter_code
_entity_poly.pdbx_strand_id
1 'polypeptide(L)'
;MKINTTVLLTLILLTLMLGAGSASGFLGFTLGSMALKGVTTPDGRPATKFNSSKANNPQQESEAFLKEEDILKVVKSRISDQKKGNKPDKSEEEEIKITQPQPQEKSAAPETSQPGFPITAESEGVTMSVKSIRYSGGDLLLKVNMQNKGGDSVRFLYSFLDITDDKGRTLSAITEGLPAELPAKGAEFKGTISIPTALLDDVKQISLSLTDYPAQKLKLQLSDIPVEKGN
;
A
#
# COMPACT_ATOMS: atom_id res chain seq x y z
N MET A 1 38.85 6.09 -64.10
CA MET A 1 38.69 7.19 -63.14
C MET A 1 39.27 6.74 -61.80
N LYS A 2 40.19 7.50 -61.21
CA LYS A 2 40.79 7.16 -59.91
C LYS A 2 39.77 7.52 -58.83
N ILE A 3 39.28 6.53 -58.09
CA ILE A 3 38.30 6.74 -57.03
C ILE A 3 39.07 7.27 -55.81
N ASN A 4 38.68 8.43 -55.28
CA ASN A 4 39.34 9.01 -54.12
C ASN A 4 39.06 8.17 -52.87
N THR A 5 40.12 7.63 -52.26
CA THR A 5 40.03 6.75 -51.08
C THR A 5 39.28 7.40 -49.92
N THR A 6 39.43 8.71 -49.73
CA THR A 6 38.71 9.47 -48.71
C THR A 6 37.20 9.48 -48.96
N VAL A 7 36.78 9.65 -50.22
CA VAL A 7 35.36 9.64 -50.60
C VAL A 7 34.76 8.25 -50.38
N LEU A 8 35.52 7.20 -50.71
CA LEU A 8 35.11 5.82 -50.46
C LEU A 8 34.94 5.54 -48.96
N LEU A 9 35.88 6.00 -48.12
CA LEU A 9 35.83 5.84 -46.67
C LEU A 9 34.61 6.56 -46.07
N THR A 10 34.33 7.80 -46.49
CA THR A 10 33.16 8.56 -45.99
C THR A 10 31.84 7.93 -46.43
N LEU A 11 31.78 7.37 -47.64
CA LEU A 11 30.59 6.68 -48.13
C LEU A 11 30.32 5.41 -47.30
N ILE A 12 31.36 4.64 -46.99
CA ILE A 12 31.25 3.43 -46.15
C ILE A 12 30.83 3.80 -44.72
N LEU A 13 31.42 4.86 -44.15
CA LEU A 13 31.06 5.30 -42.81
C LEU A 13 29.60 5.75 -42.72
N LEU A 14 29.12 6.48 -43.75
CA LEU A 14 27.74 6.94 -43.83
C LEU A 14 26.74 5.77 -43.92
N THR A 15 27.02 4.77 -44.75
CA THR A 15 26.15 3.60 -44.88
C THR A 15 26.13 2.76 -43.60
N LEU A 16 27.26 2.67 -42.89
CA LEU A 16 27.34 1.99 -41.60
C LEU A 16 26.49 2.69 -40.53
N MET A 17 26.53 4.02 -40.47
CA MET A 17 25.72 4.79 -39.53
C MET A 17 24.22 4.70 -39.81
N LEU A 18 23.82 4.74 -41.09
CA LEU A 18 22.43 4.51 -41.49
C LEU A 18 21.96 3.08 -41.14
N GLY A 19 22.80 2.08 -41.36
CA GLY A 19 22.49 0.68 -41.06
C GLY A 19 22.31 0.45 -39.56
N ALA A 20 23.26 0.90 -38.75
CA ALA A 20 23.20 0.75 -37.29
C ALA A 20 22.03 1.52 -36.66
N GLY A 21 21.75 2.74 -37.12
CA GLY A 21 20.61 3.53 -36.66
C GLY A 21 19.26 2.89 -36.99
N SER A 22 19.11 2.35 -38.20
CA SER A 22 17.87 1.69 -38.63
C SER A 22 17.60 0.40 -37.85
N ALA A 23 18.64 -0.43 -37.64
CA ALA A 23 18.53 -1.67 -36.87
C ALA A 23 18.19 -1.39 -35.40
N SER A 24 18.85 -0.40 -34.78
CA SER A 24 18.56 -0.01 -33.40
C SER A 24 17.15 0.58 -33.25
N GLY A 25 16.69 1.36 -34.22
CA GLY A 25 15.34 1.91 -34.23
C GLY A 25 14.27 0.83 -34.35
N PHE A 26 14.46 -0.15 -35.24
CA PHE A 26 13.53 -1.27 -35.41
C PHE A 26 13.46 -2.15 -34.16
N LEU A 27 14.61 -2.51 -33.58
CA LEU A 27 14.66 -3.28 -32.34
C LEU A 27 14.06 -2.49 -31.17
N GLY A 28 14.38 -1.21 -31.01
CA GLY A 28 13.79 -0.35 -29.98
C GLY A 28 12.27 -0.21 -30.11
N PHE A 29 11.76 -0.05 -31.34
CA PHE A 29 10.31 0.03 -31.60
C PHE A 29 9.59 -1.29 -31.30
N THR A 30 10.15 -2.42 -31.70
CA THR A 30 9.57 -3.74 -31.39
C THR A 30 9.55 -4.00 -29.88
N LEU A 31 10.63 -3.69 -29.16
CA LEU A 31 10.71 -3.84 -27.71
C LEU A 31 9.74 -2.88 -26.98
N GLY A 32 9.67 -1.63 -27.41
CA GLY A 32 8.75 -0.63 -26.86
C GLY A 32 7.29 -0.98 -27.11
N SER A 33 6.94 -1.45 -28.31
CA SER A 33 5.57 -1.89 -28.63
C SER A 33 5.16 -3.16 -27.88
N MET A 34 6.11 -4.05 -27.57
CA MET A 34 5.86 -5.21 -26.71
C MET A 34 5.59 -4.79 -25.25
N ALA A 35 6.29 -3.78 -24.73
CA ALA A 35 6.04 -3.24 -23.40
C ALA A 35 4.62 -2.64 -23.27
N LEU A 36 4.10 -2.00 -24.33
CA LEU A 36 2.74 -1.45 -24.34
C LEU A 36 1.64 -2.50 -24.55
N LYS A 37 1.97 -3.70 -25.08
CA LYS A 37 1.00 -4.80 -25.25
C LYS A 37 0.59 -5.48 -23.95
N GLY A 38 1.29 -5.21 -22.84
CA GLY A 38 0.90 -5.67 -21.50
C GLY A 38 -0.19 -4.84 -20.82
N VAL A 39 -0.59 -3.69 -21.40
CA VAL A 39 -1.62 -2.78 -20.85
C VAL A 39 -2.90 -2.81 -21.69
N THR A 40 -3.30 -3.99 -22.17
CA THR A 40 -4.70 -4.18 -22.58
C THR A 40 -5.48 -4.49 -21.32
N THR A 41 -6.27 -3.54 -20.82
CA THR A 41 -7.27 -3.82 -19.79
C THR A 41 -8.08 -5.05 -20.23
N PRO A 42 -8.22 -6.09 -19.38
CA PRO A 42 -9.11 -7.20 -19.71
C PRO A 42 -10.48 -6.62 -19.99
N ASP A 43 -11.04 -6.94 -21.16
CA ASP A 43 -12.39 -6.52 -21.55
C ASP A 43 -13.35 -6.99 -20.46
N GLY A 44 -13.85 -6.04 -19.67
CA GLY A 44 -14.62 -6.23 -18.43
C GLY A 44 -16.05 -6.67 -18.67
N ARG A 45 -16.29 -7.52 -19.68
CA ARG A 45 -17.61 -8.08 -19.99
C ARG A 45 -17.66 -9.55 -19.59
N PRO A 46 -18.15 -9.89 -18.39
CA PRO A 46 -18.26 -11.26 -17.89
C PRO A 46 -19.45 -12.02 -18.50
N ALA A 47 -19.79 -11.84 -19.79
CA ALA A 47 -21.05 -12.33 -20.32
C ALA A 47 -21.06 -12.88 -21.75
N THR A 48 -19.92 -13.09 -22.42
CA THR A 48 -19.98 -13.56 -23.83
C THR A 48 -18.90 -14.56 -24.21
N LYS A 49 -18.57 -15.55 -23.37
CA LYS A 49 -17.85 -16.76 -23.83
C LYS A 49 -18.28 -18.07 -23.15
N PHE A 50 -19.53 -18.20 -22.71
CA PHE A 50 -20.12 -19.51 -22.41
C PHE A 50 -20.70 -20.15 -23.69
N ASN A 51 -19.83 -20.47 -24.63
CA ASN A 51 -20.13 -21.46 -25.66
C ASN A 51 -19.06 -22.56 -25.57
N SER A 52 -19.10 -23.31 -24.46
CA SER A 52 -18.31 -24.52 -24.29
C SER A 52 -19.16 -25.73 -24.68
N SER A 53 -18.82 -26.24 -25.84
CA SER A 53 -18.91 -27.64 -26.24
C SER A 53 -18.97 -28.63 -25.07
N LYS A 54 -19.95 -29.51 -25.16
CA LYS A 54 -20.11 -30.72 -24.34
C LYS A 54 -18.87 -31.60 -24.48
N ALA A 55 -18.04 -31.67 -23.44
CA ALA A 55 -17.02 -32.70 -23.30
C ALA A 55 -16.78 -33.01 -21.81
N ASN A 56 -16.94 -34.28 -21.48
CA ASN A 56 -16.72 -34.92 -20.19
C ASN A 56 -15.47 -34.45 -19.45
N ASN A 57 -15.62 -34.09 -18.16
CA ASN A 57 -14.64 -34.47 -17.15
C ASN A 57 -15.33 -34.56 -15.76
N PRO A 58 -15.21 -35.68 -15.00
CA PRO A 58 -15.82 -35.81 -13.69
C PRO A 58 -14.81 -35.40 -12.61
N GLN A 59 -14.69 -34.11 -12.32
CA GLN A 59 -14.04 -33.65 -11.09
C GLN A 59 -14.43 -32.21 -10.82
N GLN A 60 -15.63 -32.01 -10.28
CA GLN A 60 -15.97 -30.77 -9.62
C GLN A 60 -16.79 -31.16 -8.41
N GLU A 61 -16.14 -31.16 -7.25
CA GLU A 61 -16.80 -31.27 -5.96
C GLU A 61 -17.90 -30.22 -5.94
N SER A 62 -19.13 -30.69 -5.98
CA SER A 62 -20.31 -29.86 -5.85
C SER A 62 -20.28 -29.24 -4.47
N GLU A 63 -19.89 -27.97 -4.38
CA GLU A 63 -20.16 -27.14 -3.22
C GLU A 63 -21.65 -27.31 -2.87
N ALA A 64 -21.93 -27.89 -1.70
CA ALA A 64 -23.27 -28.21 -1.28
C ALA A 64 -24.01 -26.91 -0.98
N PHE A 65 -24.81 -26.44 -1.93
CA PHE A 65 -25.73 -25.34 -1.71
C PHE A 65 -26.71 -25.72 -0.60
N LEU A 66 -26.54 -25.10 0.56
CA LEU A 66 -27.48 -25.25 1.67
C LEU A 66 -28.81 -24.63 1.25
N LYS A 67 -29.90 -25.34 1.51
CA LYS A 67 -31.24 -24.86 1.16
C LYS A 67 -31.64 -23.76 2.15
N GLU A 68 -32.11 -22.65 1.61
CA GLU A 68 -32.56 -21.48 2.39
C GLU A 68 -33.61 -21.86 3.46
N GLU A 69 -34.46 -22.85 3.17
CA GLU A 69 -35.48 -23.35 4.11
C GLU A 69 -34.90 -23.87 5.43
N ASP A 70 -33.73 -24.51 5.39
CA ASP A 70 -33.06 -25.05 6.57
C ASP A 70 -32.43 -23.92 7.40
N ILE A 71 -31.86 -22.91 6.73
CA ILE A 71 -31.29 -21.72 7.38
C ILE A 71 -32.40 -20.94 8.11
N LEU A 72 -33.55 -20.74 7.47
CA LEU A 72 -34.67 -20.03 8.06
C LEU A 72 -35.26 -20.75 9.29
N LYS A 73 -35.22 -22.09 9.31
CA LYS A 73 -35.67 -22.88 10.46
C LYS A 73 -34.73 -22.73 11.66
N VAL A 74 -33.42 -22.73 11.41
CA VAL A 74 -32.39 -22.51 12.44
C VAL A 74 -32.47 -21.09 13.00
N VAL A 75 -32.65 -20.09 12.14
CA VAL A 75 -32.75 -18.69 12.59
C VAL A 75 -34.03 -18.47 13.40
N LYS A 76 -35.18 -19.02 12.97
CA LYS A 76 -36.44 -18.88 13.70
C LYS A 76 -36.44 -19.57 15.07
N SER A 77 -35.84 -20.75 15.19
CA SER A 77 -35.69 -21.42 16.49
C SER A 77 -34.84 -20.58 17.44
N ARG A 78 -33.70 -20.06 16.98
CA ARG A 78 -32.83 -19.18 17.78
C ARG A 78 -33.52 -17.89 18.25
N ILE A 79 -34.31 -17.25 17.40
CA ILE A 79 -35.08 -16.04 17.76
C ILE A 79 -36.20 -16.37 18.75
N SER A 80 -36.82 -17.55 18.64
CA SER A 80 -37.90 -17.98 19.52
C SER A 80 -37.40 -18.33 20.92
N ASP A 81 -36.23 -18.97 21.01
CA ASP A 81 -35.59 -19.35 22.27
C ASP A 81 -35.08 -18.11 23.03
N GLN A 82 -34.57 -17.08 22.33
CA GLN A 82 -34.22 -15.81 22.96
C GLN A 82 -35.44 -15.03 23.49
N LYS A 83 -36.64 -15.28 22.97
CA LYS A 83 -37.86 -14.59 23.43
C LYS A 83 -38.49 -15.19 24.70
N LYS A 84 -38.01 -16.34 25.18
CA LYS A 84 -38.59 -17.08 26.32
C LYS A 84 -37.69 -17.18 27.56
N GLY A 85 -36.75 -16.26 27.73
CA GLY A 85 -35.84 -16.28 28.89
C GLY A 85 -35.60 -14.90 29.46
N ASN A 86 -36.55 -14.37 30.23
CA ASN A 86 -36.28 -13.25 31.14
C ASN A 86 -37.00 -13.45 32.47
N LYS A 87 -36.34 -14.15 33.41
CA LYS A 87 -36.50 -13.97 34.85
C LYS A 87 -35.23 -14.45 35.58
N PRO A 88 -34.70 -13.68 36.55
CA PRO A 88 -33.44 -13.97 37.23
C PRO A 88 -33.66 -14.71 38.56
N ASP A 89 -32.77 -15.65 38.93
CA ASP A 89 -32.19 -15.73 40.28
C ASP A 89 -30.99 -16.69 40.34
N LYS A 90 -30.29 -16.55 41.45
CA LYS A 90 -28.87 -16.70 41.78
C LYS A 90 -28.41 -18.10 42.27
N SER A 91 -27.11 -18.34 42.03
CA SER A 91 -26.17 -19.26 42.72
C SER A 91 -26.34 -20.78 42.58
N GLU A 92 -25.30 -21.44 42.02
CA GLU A 92 -24.38 -22.31 42.78
C GLU A 92 -23.16 -22.67 41.89
N GLU A 93 -21.98 -22.66 42.51
CA GLU A 93 -20.67 -22.93 41.94
C GLU A 93 -20.49 -24.45 41.73
N GLU A 94 -20.15 -24.88 40.51
CA GLU A 94 -19.35 -26.09 40.32
C GLU A 94 -18.25 -25.84 39.29
N GLU A 95 -17.04 -25.99 39.80
CA GLU A 95 -15.76 -25.87 39.13
C GLU A 95 -15.59 -27.02 38.13
N ILE A 96 -15.52 -26.71 36.82
CA ILE A 96 -15.04 -27.67 35.82
C ILE A 96 -14.01 -26.99 34.93
N LYS A 97 -12.73 -27.25 35.23
CA LYS A 97 -11.61 -27.07 34.31
C LYS A 97 -11.85 -27.92 33.06
N ILE A 98 -12.10 -27.28 31.92
CA ILE A 98 -11.80 -27.86 30.61
C ILE A 98 -11.01 -26.83 29.80
N THR A 99 -9.71 -27.11 29.70
CA THR A 99 -8.74 -26.48 28.81
C THR A 99 -9.25 -26.53 27.37
N GLN A 100 -9.60 -25.37 26.82
CA GLN A 100 -9.73 -25.18 25.38
C GLN A 100 -8.70 -24.14 24.95
N PRO A 101 -7.81 -24.44 23.99
CA PRO A 101 -6.80 -23.51 23.54
C PRO A 101 -7.48 -22.33 22.85
N GLN A 102 -7.61 -21.23 23.58
CA GLN A 102 -7.81 -19.91 23.01
C GLN A 102 -6.68 -19.71 22.00
N PRO A 103 -6.96 -19.45 20.71
CA PRO A 103 -5.98 -18.85 19.85
C PRO A 103 -5.51 -17.60 20.57
N GLN A 104 -4.28 -17.62 21.08
CA GLN A 104 -3.59 -16.44 21.50
C GLN A 104 -3.60 -15.52 20.28
N GLU A 105 -4.53 -14.56 20.25
CA GLU A 105 -4.22 -13.26 19.69
C GLU A 105 -2.93 -12.87 20.38
N LYS A 106 -1.84 -13.07 19.65
CA LYS A 106 -0.50 -12.71 20.04
C LYS A 106 -0.58 -11.21 20.31
N SER A 107 -0.77 -10.89 21.57
CA SER A 107 -0.65 -9.57 22.15
C SER A 107 0.51 -8.91 21.43
N ALA A 108 0.21 -7.92 20.60
CA ALA A 108 1.21 -7.11 19.95
C ALA A 108 2.13 -6.64 21.06
N ALA A 109 3.37 -7.11 21.02
CA ALA A 109 4.37 -6.72 21.99
C ALA A 109 4.31 -5.20 22.15
N PRO A 110 4.38 -4.65 23.39
CA PRO A 110 4.53 -3.22 23.56
C PRO A 110 5.73 -2.80 22.71
N GLU A 111 5.47 -1.97 21.69
CA GLU A 111 6.48 -1.51 20.76
C GLU A 111 7.51 -0.74 21.58
N THR A 112 8.63 -1.42 21.88
CA THR A 112 9.80 -0.80 22.48
C THR A 112 10.17 0.41 21.64
N SER A 113 10.22 1.58 22.28
CA SER A 113 10.70 2.82 21.70
C SER A 113 12.00 2.54 20.94
N GLN A 114 11.92 2.61 19.62
CA GLN A 114 13.08 2.40 18.77
C GLN A 114 14.03 3.58 18.95
N PRO A 115 15.35 3.36 19.01
CA PRO A 115 16.31 4.46 19.10
C PRO A 115 16.11 5.41 17.92
N GLY A 116 16.02 6.71 18.21
CA GLY A 116 15.76 7.74 17.20
C GLY A 116 14.28 8.11 17.02
N PHE A 117 13.32 7.45 17.69
CA PHE A 117 11.89 7.79 17.63
C PHE A 117 11.36 8.29 18.98
N PRO A 118 10.38 9.22 18.99
CA PRO A 118 9.67 9.77 17.84
C PRO A 118 10.38 10.94 17.16
N ILE A 119 10.34 10.96 15.83
CA ILE A 119 10.79 12.12 15.02
C ILE A 119 9.58 13.01 14.79
N THR A 120 9.68 14.29 15.19
CA THR A 120 8.53 15.21 15.22
C THR A 120 8.83 16.47 14.42
N ALA A 121 7.86 16.93 13.65
CA ALA A 121 7.84 18.24 13.02
C ALA A 121 6.60 19.01 13.45
N GLU A 122 6.75 20.33 13.59
CA GLU A 122 5.68 21.24 13.93
C GLU A 122 5.72 22.47 13.02
N SER A 123 4.54 22.90 12.56
CA SER A 123 4.37 24.09 11.73
C SER A 123 2.98 24.66 11.95
N GLU A 124 2.87 25.96 12.23
CA GLU A 124 1.59 26.68 12.41
C GLU A 124 0.59 25.97 13.35
N GLY A 125 1.10 25.34 14.42
CA GLY A 125 0.30 24.61 15.41
C GLY A 125 -0.17 23.21 14.98
N VAL A 126 0.22 22.74 13.80
CA VAL A 126 0.05 21.34 13.39
C VAL A 126 1.34 20.58 13.67
N THR A 127 1.21 19.42 14.30
CA THR A 127 2.32 18.52 14.62
C THR A 127 2.17 17.20 13.85
N MET A 128 3.25 16.70 13.27
CA MET A 128 3.35 15.36 12.70
C MET A 128 4.52 14.63 13.36
N SER A 129 4.32 13.38 13.77
CA SER A 129 5.37 12.58 14.39
C SER A 129 5.39 11.15 13.86
N VAL A 130 6.58 10.65 13.52
CA VAL A 130 6.81 9.22 13.28
C VAL A 130 7.09 8.57 14.61
N LYS A 131 6.28 7.58 15.01
CA LYS A 131 6.39 6.88 16.29
C LYS A 131 7.28 5.65 16.23
N SER A 132 7.24 4.93 15.13
CA SER A 132 8.02 3.71 14.94
C SER A 132 8.12 3.36 13.46
N ILE A 133 9.13 2.54 13.13
CA ILE A 133 9.39 2.02 11.80
C ILE A 133 9.53 0.50 11.85
N ARG A 134 8.94 -0.20 10.89
CA ARG A 134 9.05 -1.67 10.84
C ARG A 134 9.01 -2.18 9.40
N TYR A 135 9.79 -3.21 9.13
CA TYR A 135 9.69 -3.95 7.87
C TYR A 135 8.61 -5.02 7.98
N SER A 136 7.69 -5.07 7.04
CA SER A 136 6.63 -6.08 7.01
C SER A 136 6.07 -6.22 5.60
N GLY A 137 5.87 -7.46 5.14
CA GLY A 137 5.17 -7.71 3.86
C GLY A 137 5.88 -7.20 2.61
N GLY A 138 7.18 -6.93 2.67
CA GLY A 138 7.93 -6.33 1.55
C GLY A 138 7.93 -4.80 1.56
N ASP A 139 7.32 -4.19 2.57
CA ASP A 139 7.27 -2.74 2.73
C ASP A 139 7.94 -2.30 4.05
N LEU A 140 8.39 -1.05 4.06
CA LEU A 140 8.70 -0.29 5.25
C LEU A 140 7.45 0.43 5.72
N LEU A 141 6.96 0.07 6.90
CA LEU A 141 5.80 0.69 7.54
C LEU A 141 6.26 1.70 8.59
N LEU A 142 5.85 2.95 8.41
CA LEU A 142 6.03 4.03 9.37
C LEU A 142 4.71 4.30 10.06
N LYS A 143 4.67 4.20 11.39
CA LYS A 143 3.52 4.66 12.16
C LYS A 143 3.63 6.15 12.40
N VAL A 144 2.62 6.89 11.98
CA VAL A 144 2.60 8.35 12.03
C VAL A 144 1.40 8.83 12.82
N ASN A 145 1.64 9.84 13.64
CA ASN A 145 0.59 10.58 14.31
C ASN A 145 0.57 12.02 13.82
N MET A 146 -0.63 12.58 13.65
CA MET A 146 -0.83 13.99 13.31
C MET A 146 -1.83 14.63 14.27
N GLN A 147 -1.60 15.88 14.63
CA GLN A 147 -2.51 16.65 15.47
C GLN A 147 -2.50 18.11 15.05
N ASN A 148 -3.67 18.73 15.00
CA ASN A 148 -3.81 20.17 14.80
C ASN A 148 -4.23 20.83 16.12
N LYS A 149 -3.30 21.57 16.73
CA LYS A 149 -3.53 22.41 17.92
C LYS A 149 -3.86 23.86 17.56
N GLY A 150 -3.82 24.20 16.27
CA GLY A 150 -4.14 25.51 15.72
C GLY A 150 -5.62 25.88 15.86
N GLY A 151 -5.91 27.14 15.54
CA GLY A 151 -7.25 27.72 15.61
C GLY A 151 -8.15 27.40 14.40
N ASP A 152 -7.54 27.04 13.28
CA ASP A 152 -8.22 26.78 12.00
C ASP A 152 -8.08 25.31 11.59
N SER A 153 -9.04 24.82 10.80
CA SER A 153 -8.93 23.50 10.16
C SER A 153 -7.87 23.53 9.06
N VAL A 154 -7.07 22.47 8.96
CA VAL A 154 -6.02 22.36 7.94
C VAL A 154 -6.24 21.14 7.10
N ARG A 155 -6.22 21.31 5.78
CA ARG A 155 -6.41 20.23 4.81
C ARG A 155 -5.08 19.85 4.17
N PHE A 156 -4.85 18.56 4.00
CA PHE A 156 -3.69 17.97 3.36
C PHE A 156 -4.10 17.16 2.15
N LEU A 157 -3.23 17.15 1.13
CA LEU A 157 -3.31 16.21 0.03
C LEU A 157 -2.09 15.28 0.12
N TYR A 158 -2.34 13.99 0.34
CA TYR A 158 -1.25 13.01 0.45
C TYR A 158 -0.52 12.78 -0.87
N SER A 159 -1.08 13.22 -1.99
CA SER A 159 -0.35 13.33 -3.27
C SER A 159 0.80 14.34 -3.23
N PHE A 160 0.82 15.25 -2.25
CA PHE A 160 1.91 16.19 -2.00
C PHE A 160 2.82 15.74 -0.87
N LEU A 161 2.62 14.53 -0.35
CA LEU A 161 3.61 13.91 0.51
C LEU A 161 4.82 13.56 -0.35
N ASP A 162 5.86 14.39 -0.23
CA ASP A 162 7.14 14.13 -0.85
C ASP A 162 8.00 13.34 0.12
N ILE A 163 8.53 12.21 -0.34
CA ILE A 163 9.43 11.37 0.44
C ILE A 163 10.71 11.27 -0.36
N THR A 164 11.83 11.69 0.22
CA THR A 164 13.13 11.70 -0.45
C THR A 164 14.13 10.87 0.32
N ASP A 165 15.02 10.18 -0.40
CA ASP A 165 16.16 9.49 0.22
C ASP A 165 17.35 10.44 0.46
N ASP A 166 18.40 9.91 1.08
CA ASP A 166 19.67 10.58 1.34
C ASP A 166 20.44 10.98 0.06
N LYS A 167 20.01 10.47 -1.10
CA LYS A 167 20.55 10.80 -2.43
C LYS A 167 19.67 11.79 -3.19
N GLY A 168 18.57 12.24 -2.60
CA GLY A 168 17.61 13.18 -3.19
C GLY A 168 16.65 12.56 -4.20
N ARG A 169 16.53 11.22 -4.26
CA ARG A 169 15.53 10.54 -5.09
C ARG A 169 14.18 10.54 -4.38
N THR A 170 13.12 10.90 -5.09
CA THR A 170 11.75 10.77 -4.59
C THR A 170 11.32 9.30 -4.55
N LEU A 171 10.75 8.88 -3.43
CA LEU A 171 10.24 7.55 -3.15
C LEU A 171 8.71 7.57 -3.17
N SER A 172 8.12 6.54 -3.75
CA SER A 172 6.67 6.35 -3.72
C SER A 172 6.24 5.76 -2.39
N ALA A 173 5.09 6.22 -1.87
CA ALA A 173 4.51 5.69 -0.65
C ALA A 173 2.98 5.69 -0.67
N ILE A 174 2.41 4.89 0.21
CA ILE A 174 0.97 4.76 0.41
C ILE A 174 0.65 5.19 1.83
N THR A 175 -0.29 6.12 1.98
CA THR A 175 -0.74 6.60 3.29
C THR A 175 -2.10 5.99 3.63
N GLU A 176 -2.23 5.39 4.80
CA GLU A 176 -3.48 4.79 5.29
C GLU A 176 -3.85 5.35 6.66
N GLY A 177 -5.14 5.62 6.89
CA GLY A 177 -5.67 6.03 8.19
C GLY A 177 -5.47 7.50 8.59
N LEU A 178 -4.68 8.28 7.85
CA LEU A 178 -4.54 9.72 8.08
C LEU A 178 -5.69 10.50 7.40
N PRO A 179 -6.40 11.40 8.11
CA PRO A 179 -7.53 12.14 7.54
C PRO A 179 -7.06 13.23 6.58
N ALA A 180 -7.78 13.47 5.48
CA ALA A 180 -7.42 14.55 4.55
C ALA A 180 -7.57 15.96 5.18
N GLU A 181 -8.34 16.09 6.25
CA GLU A 181 -8.55 17.35 6.95
C GLU A 181 -8.39 17.15 8.47
N LEU A 182 -7.56 17.98 9.09
CA LEU A 182 -7.34 18.02 10.53
C LEU A 182 -8.14 19.17 11.14
N PRO A 183 -9.18 18.88 11.95
CA PRO A 183 -9.98 19.90 12.58
C PRO A 183 -9.15 20.74 13.56
N ALA A 184 -9.53 22.01 13.70
CA ALA A 184 -8.95 22.91 14.69
C ALA A 184 -9.06 22.33 16.11
N LYS A 185 -7.98 22.46 16.90
CA LYS A 185 -7.90 21.94 18.29
C LYS A 185 -8.35 20.48 18.39
N GLY A 186 -8.02 19.69 17.37
CA GLY A 186 -8.45 18.32 17.21
C GLY A 186 -7.69 17.32 18.07
N ALA A 187 -8.24 16.11 18.11
CA ALA A 187 -7.55 14.94 18.66
C ALA A 187 -6.34 14.54 17.78
N GLU A 188 -5.48 13.70 18.34
CA GLU A 188 -4.38 13.09 17.59
C GLU A 188 -4.93 11.96 16.71
N PHE A 189 -4.62 12.01 15.41
CA PHE A 189 -4.96 10.98 14.43
C PHE A 189 -3.75 10.10 14.18
N LYS A 190 -3.99 8.80 13.99
CA LYS A 190 -2.96 7.80 13.75
C LYS A 190 -3.14 7.23 12.36
N GLY A 191 -2.03 7.03 11.66
CA GLY A 191 -2.00 6.36 10.38
C GLY A 191 -0.68 5.70 10.11
N THR A 192 -0.57 5.12 8.92
CA THR A 192 0.60 4.37 8.49
C THR A 192 1.03 4.86 7.12
N ILE A 193 2.34 5.01 6.93
CA ILE A 193 2.94 5.28 5.63
C ILE A 193 3.72 4.03 5.23
N SER A 194 3.39 3.45 4.09
CA SER A 194 4.03 2.25 3.54
C SER A 194 4.92 2.63 2.36
N ILE A 195 6.19 2.24 2.41
CA ILE A 195 7.18 2.46 1.33
C ILE A 195 7.68 1.09 0.87
N PRO A 196 7.54 0.73 -0.42
CA PRO A 196 8.05 -0.54 -0.94
C PRO A 196 9.56 -0.68 -0.73
N THR A 197 10.00 -1.81 -0.15
CA THR A 197 11.43 -2.04 0.14
C THR A 197 12.30 -2.07 -1.12
N ALA A 198 11.72 -2.37 -2.29
CA ALA A 198 12.41 -2.28 -3.58
C ALA A 198 12.91 -0.87 -3.90
N LEU A 199 12.31 0.17 -3.30
CA LEU A 199 12.73 1.57 -3.45
C LEU A 199 13.78 1.99 -2.40
N LEU A 200 14.03 1.16 -1.39
CA LEU A 200 14.88 1.46 -0.24
C LEU A 200 16.24 0.74 -0.33
N ASP A 201 16.62 0.24 -1.50
CA ASP A 201 17.93 -0.38 -1.70
C ASP A 201 19.04 0.66 -1.60
N ASP A 202 20.04 0.38 -0.76
CA ASP A 202 21.15 1.29 -0.41
C ASP A 202 20.67 2.70 0.03
N VAL A 203 19.57 2.77 0.78
CA VAL A 203 19.06 3.99 1.42
C VAL A 203 19.26 3.89 2.93
N LYS A 204 19.89 4.90 3.52
CA LYS A 204 20.15 4.93 4.98
C LYS A 204 19.10 5.73 5.74
N GLN A 205 18.66 6.83 5.14
CA GLN A 205 17.75 7.78 5.75
C GLN A 205 16.77 8.30 4.72
N ILE A 206 15.58 8.67 5.19
CA ILE A 206 14.58 9.34 4.37
C ILE A 206 14.14 10.64 5.02
N SER A 207 13.63 11.55 4.20
CA SER A 207 12.95 12.76 4.61
C SER A 207 11.52 12.74 4.11
N LEU A 208 10.59 13.25 4.91
CA LEU A 208 9.18 13.42 4.58
C LEU A 208 8.85 14.92 4.59
N SER A 209 8.16 15.39 3.55
CA SER A 209 7.66 16.74 3.46
C SER A 209 6.19 16.71 3.08
N LEU A 210 5.35 17.35 3.89
CA LEU A 210 3.92 17.48 3.65
C LEU A 210 3.50 18.93 3.78
N THR A 211 2.77 19.43 2.79
CA THR A 211 2.31 20.81 2.72
C THR A 211 0.78 20.88 2.74
N ASP A 212 0.22 21.92 3.34
CA ASP A 212 -1.23 22.16 3.36
C ASP A 212 -1.79 22.55 1.98
N TYR A 213 -3.10 22.34 1.81
CA TYR A 213 -3.84 22.64 0.58
C TYR A 213 -5.14 23.41 0.85
N PRO A 214 -5.44 24.50 0.12
CA PRO A 214 -4.75 24.97 -1.08
C PRO A 214 -3.70 26.06 -0.85
N ALA A 215 -3.58 26.58 0.37
CA ALA A 215 -2.80 27.78 0.65
C ALA A 215 -1.28 27.57 0.59
N GLN A 216 -0.79 26.35 0.81
CA GLN A 216 0.63 25.98 0.77
C GLN A 216 1.53 26.85 1.67
N LYS A 217 1.01 27.25 2.84
CA LYS A 217 1.73 28.07 3.82
C LYS A 217 2.38 27.23 4.92
N LEU A 218 1.71 26.15 5.31
CA LEU A 218 2.14 25.24 6.36
C LEU A 218 2.89 24.08 5.72
N LYS A 219 4.16 23.93 6.11
CA LYS A 219 5.02 22.84 5.65
C LYS A 219 5.55 22.05 6.84
N LEU A 220 5.20 20.78 6.90
CA LEU A 220 5.71 19.81 7.86
C LEU A 220 6.85 19.06 7.20
N GLN A 221 8.05 19.20 7.75
CA GLN A 221 9.25 18.56 7.22
C GLN A 221 9.92 17.74 8.32
N LEU A 222 9.97 16.42 8.13
CA LEU A 222 10.68 15.49 8.98
C LEU A 222 11.91 15.00 8.21
N SER A 223 13.09 15.16 8.78
CA SER A 223 14.34 14.76 8.16
C SER A 223 15.04 13.69 8.99
N ASP A 224 16.04 13.06 8.37
CA ASP A 224 16.97 12.11 9.01
C ASP A 224 16.26 10.91 9.64
N ILE A 225 15.19 10.43 9.01
CA ILE A 225 14.46 9.25 9.48
C ILE A 225 15.25 8.00 9.10
N PRO A 226 15.80 7.25 10.08
CA PRO A 226 16.67 6.12 9.78
C PRO A 226 15.85 4.95 9.21
N VAL A 227 16.33 4.39 8.10
CA VAL A 227 15.72 3.23 7.42
C VAL A 227 16.76 2.14 7.15
N GLU A 228 17.82 2.08 7.95
CA GLU A 228 18.73 0.94 7.88
C GLU A 228 18.03 -0.32 8.40
N LYS A 229 18.10 -1.39 7.61
CA LYS A 229 17.62 -2.70 8.02
C LYS A 229 18.54 -3.16 9.15
N GLY A 230 18.01 -3.20 10.39
CA GLY A 230 18.75 -3.79 11.50
C GLY A 230 19.20 -5.19 11.11
N ASN A 231 20.52 -5.39 11.06
CA ASN A 231 21.13 -6.70 10.82
C ASN A 231 20.81 -7.67 11.95
#